data_AF-A0A646NXR8-F1
#
_entry.id   AF-A0A646NXR8-F1
#
_cell.length_a   1.000
_cell.length_b   1.000
_cell.length_c   1.000
_cell.angle_alpha   90.00
_cell.angle_beta   90.00
_cell.angle_gamma   90.00
#
_symmetry.space_group_name_H-M   'P 1'
#
loop_
_entity.id
_entity.type
_entity.pdbx_description
1 polymer ?
#
loop_
_entity_poly.entity_id
_entity_poly.type
_entity_poly.pdbx_seq_one_letter_code
_entity_poly.pdbx_strand_id
1 'polypeptide(L)'
;MPITVLAMNDQPGLPNEKVQTAWHLRLNSVHAATGRDVALRAYHNAIGYTQALRDAELITNEIELAMTATLAQVWRTAQDRLEVSTAAKNA
;
A
#
# COMPACT_ATOMS: atom_id res chain seq x y z
N MET A 1 -15.65 13.55 -5.85
CA MET A 1 -14.22 13.52 -6.21
C MET A 1 -13.95 12.20 -6.89
N PRO A 2 -13.28 12.15 -8.06
CA PRO A 2 -12.97 10.88 -8.68
C PRO A 2 -11.97 10.15 -7.76
N ILE A 3 -12.28 8.91 -7.41
CA ILE A 3 -11.35 8.02 -6.73
C ILE A 3 -10.27 7.70 -7.76
N THR A 4 -9.15 8.42 -7.74
CA THR A 4 -7.98 8.07 -8.53
C THR A 4 -7.48 6.74 -7.97
N VAL A 5 -7.86 5.63 -8.60
CA VAL A 5 -7.31 4.31 -8.32
C VAL A 5 -5.84 4.35 -8.71
N LEU A 6 -4.97 4.69 -7.75
CA LEU A 6 -3.55 4.94 -7.96
C LEU A 6 -2.67 3.69 -7.87
N ALA A 7 -3.27 2.50 -7.79
CA ALA A 7 -2.55 1.25 -7.98
C ALA A 7 -3.22 0.52 -9.13
N MET A 8 -2.49 0.32 -10.23
CA MET A 8 -2.86 -0.70 -11.22
C MET A 8 -3.20 -1.98 -10.43
N ASN A 9 -4.41 -2.51 -10.67
CA ASN A 9 -4.92 -3.70 -9.97
C ASN A 9 -3.99 -4.92 -10.10
N ASP A 10 -3.10 -4.88 -11.09
CA ASP A 10 -2.23 -5.98 -11.43
C ASP A 10 -0.82 -5.74 -10.89
N GLN A 11 -0.58 -6.20 -9.66
CA GLN A 11 0.79 -6.50 -9.22
C GLN A 11 1.21 -7.79 -9.93
N PRO A 12 2.16 -7.75 -10.90
CA PRO A 12 2.56 -8.94 -11.62
C PRO A 12 3.23 -9.94 -10.67
N GLY A 13 2.99 -11.23 -10.91
CA GLY A 13 3.62 -12.32 -10.14
C GLY A 13 2.86 -12.73 -8.87
N LEU A 14 1.74 -12.10 -8.53
CA LEU A 14 0.91 -12.59 -7.43
C LEU A 14 0.18 -13.89 -7.81
N PRO A 15 0.13 -14.88 -6.90
CA PRO A 15 -0.18 -16.28 -7.22
C PRO A 15 -1.64 -16.54 -7.60
N ASN A 16 -2.58 -15.69 -7.16
CA ASN A 16 -4.00 -15.80 -7.49
C ASN A 16 -4.76 -14.50 -7.21
N GLU A 17 -6.01 -14.44 -7.68
CA GLU A 17 -6.91 -13.30 -7.53
C GLU A 17 -7.16 -12.90 -6.07
N LYS A 18 -7.22 -13.87 -5.14
CA LYS A 18 -7.43 -13.57 -3.71
C LYS A 18 -6.25 -12.79 -3.15
N VAL A 19 -5.02 -13.18 -3.49
CA VAL A 19 -3.80 -12.48 -3.06
C VAL A 19 -3.71 -11.10 -3.74
N GLN A 20 -4.06 -10.99 -5.02
CA GLN A 20 -4.13 -9.70 -5.73
C GLN A 20 -5.13 -8.74 -5.07
N THR A 21 -6.35 -9.22 -4.81
CA THR A 21 -7.40 -8.42 -4.14
C THR A 21 -6.96 -8.01 -2.74
N ALA A 22 -6.42 -8.94 -1.95
CA ALA A 22 -5.95 -8.67 -0.60
C ALA A 22 -4.76 -7.69 -0.57
N TRP A 23 -3.92 -7.70 -1.61
CA TRP A 23 -2.87 -6.71 -1.80
C TRP A 23 -3.45 -5.34 -2.13
N HIS A 24 -4.37 -5.28 -3.09
CA HIS A 24 -5.04 -4.04 -3.48
C HIS A 24 -5.75 -3.35 -2.31
N LEU A 25 -6.46 -4.11 -1.47
CA LEU A 25 -7.12 -3.58 -0.27
C LEU A 25 -6.13 -2.94 0.72
N ARG A 26 -4.92 -3.49 0.84
CA ARG A 26 -3.87 -2.93 1.69
C ARG A 26 -3.30 -1.64 1.13
N LEU A 27 -3.01 -1.60 -0.17
CA LEU A 27 -2.60 -0.37 -0.86
C LEU A 27 -3.66 0.73 -0.69
N ASN A 28 -4.94 0.38 -0.86
CA ASN A 28 -6.04 1.31 -0.63
C ASN A 28 -6.17 1.74 0.83
N SER A 29 -5.85 0.89 1.80
CA SER A 29 -5.87 1.26 3.21
C SER A 29 -4.80 2.30 3.54
N VAL A 30 -3.60 2.16 2.96
CA VAL A 30 -2.54 3.18 3.07
C VAL A 30 -2.96 4.45 2.34
N HIS A 31 -3.41 4.29 1.09
CA HIS A 31 -3.82 5.41 0.26
C HIS A 31 -5.01 6.15 0.86
N ALA A 32 -6.01 5.52 1.46
CA ALA A 32 -7.21 6.20 1.95
C ALA A 32 -7.08 6.74 3.39
N ALA A 33 -5.94 6.51 4.05
CA ALA A 33 -5.75 6.92 5.43
C ALA A 33 -5.90 8.44 5.64
N THR A 34 -6.70 8.84 6.62
CA THR A 34 -7.05 10.25 6.90
C THR A 34 -6.17 10.92 7.97
N GLY A 35 -5.26 10.16 8.58
CA GLY A 35 -4.32 10.64 9.58
C GLY A 35 -3.00 9.87 9.53
N ARG A 36 -1.92 10.51 10.01
CA ARG A 36 -0.56 9.95 9.97
C ARG A 36 -0.47 8.60 10.68
N ASP A 37 -1.05 8.47 11.87
CA ASP A 37 -1.01 7.22 12.63
C ASP A 37 -1.78 6.08 11.95
N VAL A 38 -2.90 6.40 11.30
CA VAL A 38 -3.70 5.42 10.54
C VAL A 38 -2.90 4.95 9.33
N ALA A 39 -2.29 5.88 8.61
CA ALA A 39 -1.47 5.59 7.45
C ALA A 39 -0.26 4.73 7.82
N LEU A 40 0.44 5.05 8.91
CA LEU A 40 1.60 4.31 9.40
C LEU A 40 1.23 2.87 9.79
N ARG A 41 0.11 2.68 10.49
CA ARG A 41 -0.39 1.34 10.84
C ARG A 41 -0.75 0.54 9.59
N ALA A 42 -1.43 1.14 8.62
CA ALA A 42 -1.75 0.48 7.36
C ALA A 42 -0.48 0.10 6.57
N TYR A 43 0.53 0.97 6.58
CA TYR A 43 1.81 0.72 5.93
C TYR A 43 2.55 -0.48 6.55
N HIS A 44 2.67 -0.53 7.88
CA HIS A 44 3.27 -1.67 8.56
C HIS A 44 2.48 -2.97 8.36
N ASN A 45 1.14 -2.90 8.32
CA ASN A 45 0.32 -4.07 7.98
C ASN A 45 0.61 -4.59 6.57
N ALA A 46 0.80 -3.69 5.60
CA ALA A 46 1.14 -4.05 4.24
C ALA A 46 2.53 -4.70 4.14
N ILE A 47 3.53 -4.18 4.85
CA ILE A 47 4.87 -4.82 4.96
C ILE A 47 4.76 -6.22 5.56
N GLY A 48 4.06 -6.36 6.70
CA GLY A 48 3.92 -7.67 7.33
C GLY A 48 3.22 -8.69 6.42
N TYR A 49 2.33 -8.23 5.54
CA TYR A 49 1.70 -9.09 4.55
C TYR A 49 2.64 -9.55 3.45
N THR A 50 3.49 -8.67 2.90
CA THR A 50 4.48 -9.09 1.89
C THR A 50 5.46 -10.11 2.45
N GLN A 51 5.93 -9.88 3.68
CA GLN A 51 6.80 -10.81 4.41
C GLN A 51 6.12 -12.16 4.64
N ALA A 52 4.86 -12.16 5.09
CA ALA A 52 4.11 -13.40 5.30
C ALA A 52 3.91 -14.21 4.01
N LEU A 53 3.71 -13.56 2.86
CA LEU A 53 3.62 -14.25 1.57
C LEU A 53 4.96 -14.87 1.17
N ARG A 54 6.08 -14.17 1.39
CA ARG A 54 7.43 -14.70 1.14
C ARG A 54 7.74 -15.88 2.06
N ASP A 55 7.46 -15.74 3.36
CA ASP A 55 7.74 -16.77 4.37
C ASP A 55 6.90 -18.03 4.14
N ALA A 56 5.71 -17.88 3.57
CA ALA A 56 4.87 -18.99 3.14
C ALA A 56 5.26 -19.55 1.75
N GLU A 57 6.35 -19.06 1.15
CA GLU A 57 6.84 -19.44 -0.19
C GLU A 57 5.80 -19.23 -1.32
N LEU A 58 4.83 -18.33 -1.11
CA LEU A 58 3.79 -18.03 -2.09
C LEU A 58 4.25 -17.04 -3.17
N ILE A 59 5.32 -16.30 -2.90
CA ILE A 59 5.96 -15.35 -3.81
C ILE A 59 7.48 -15.47 -3.71
N THR A 60 8.18 -15.08 -4.77
CA THR A 60 9.64 -14.98 -4.78
C THR A 60 10.13 -13.69 -4.13
N ASN A 61 11.43 -13.62 -3.80
CA ASN A 61 12.07 -12.39 -3.33
C ASN A 61 11.94 -11.24 -4.34
N GLU A 62 11.96 -11.54 -5.64
CA GLU A 62 11.79 -10.53 -6.70
C GLU A 62 10.38 -9.92 -6.68
N ILE A 63 9.36 -10.77 -6.45
CA ILE A 63 7.97 -10.31 -6.31
C ILE A 63 7.80 -9.51 -5.02
N GLU A 64 8.38 -9.96 -3.90
CA GLU A 64 8.35 -9.22 -2.64
C GLU A 64 8.97 -7.82 -2.79
N LEU A 65 10.11 -7.73 -3.49
CA LEU A 65 10.77 -6.46 -3.78
C LEU A 65 9.86 -5.54 -4.63
N ALA A 66 9.22 -6.08 -5.67
CA ALA A 66 8.29 -5.33 -6.50
C ALA A 66 7.07 -4.84 -5.71
N MET A 67 6.49 -5.67 -4.83
CA MET A 67 5.40 -5.28 -3.95
C MET A 67 5.84 -4.16 -2.99
N THR A 68 7.02 -4.29 -2.40
CA THR A 68 7.55 -3.30 -1.45
C THR A 68 7.83 -1.96 -2.15
N ALA A 69 8.30 -1.98 -3.39
CA ALA A 69 8.48 -0.78 -4.21
C ALA A 69 7.14 -0.06 -4.50
N THR A 70 6.11 -0.82 -4.90
CA THR A 70 4.75 -0.29 -5.08
C THR A 70 4.23 0.33 -3.79
N LEU A 71 4.41 -0.35 -2.65
CA LEU A 71 3.99 0.15 -1.35
C LEU A 71 4.72 1.44 -0.95
N ALA A 72 6.02 1.53 -1.20
CA ALA A 72 6.80 2.73 -0.93
C ALA A 72 6.31 3.94 -1.74
N GLN A 73 5.89 3.72 -2.98
CA GLN A 73 5.31 4.77 -3.82
C GLN A 73 3.95 5.23 -3.27
N VAL A 74 3.06 4.30 -2.91
CA VAL A 74 1.75 4.61 -2.31
C VAL A 74 1.91 5.32 -0.97
N TRP A 75 2.89 4.91 -0.16
CA TRP A 75 3.24 5.54 1.11
C TRP A 75 3.64 6.99 0.92
N ARG A 76 4.53 7.28 -0.03
CA ARG A 76 4.95 8.65 -0.34
C ARG A 76 3.77 9.53 -0.71
N THR A 77 2.90 9.06 -1.62
CA THR A 77 1.68 9.80 -2.00
C THR A 77 0.75 10.05 -0.81
N ALA A 78 0.62 9.08 0.10
CA ALA A 78 -0.19 9.25 1.32
C ALA A 78 0.43 10.30 2.26
N GLN A 79 1.75 10.29 2.45
CA GLN A 79 2.46 11.28 3.25
C GLN A 79 2.28 12.70 2.71
N ASP A 80 2.54 12.90 1.41
CA ASP A 80 2.42 14.21 0.75
C ASP A 80 1.01 14.80 0.96
N ARG A 81 -0.03 13.98 0.75
CA ARG A 81 -1.42 14.43 0.98
C ARG A 81 -1.68 14.78 2.44
N LEU A 82 -1.23 13.96 3.38
CA LEU A 82 -1.47 14.17 4.80
C LEU A 82 -0.74 15.43 5.31
N GLU A 83 0.43 15.73 4.77
CA GLU A 83 1.16 16.97 5.04
C GLU A 83 0.40 18.19 4.54
N VAL A 84 -0.06 18.19 3.28
CA VAL A 84 -0.89 19.26 2.71
C VAL A 84 -2.16 19.46 3.52
N SER A 85 -2.85 18.37 3.90
CA SER A 85 -4.06 18.46 4.72
C SER A 85 -3.79 19.03 6.11
N THR A 86 -2.61 18.79 6.67
CA THR A 86 -2.24 19.33 7.99
C THR A 86 -1.92 20.82 7.88
N ALA A 87 -1.17 21.22 6.85
CA ALA A 87 -0.86 22.63 6.60
C ALA A 87 -2.14 23.45 6.38
N ALA A 88 -3.09 22.94 5.60
CA ALA A 88 -4.37 23.61 5.33
C ALA A 88 -5.26 23.77 6.57
N LYS A 89 -5.13 22.90 7.58
CA LYS A 89 -5.88 23.03 8.86
C LYS A 89 -5.27 24.06 9.81
N ASN A 90 -4.01 24.43 9.60
CA ASN A 90 -3.24 25.32 10.46
C ASN A 90 -3.04 26.73 9.85
N ALA A 91 -3.58 26.99 8.65
CA ALA A 91 -3.59 28.28 7.97
C ALA A 91 -4.92 29.00 8.21
#